data_AF-A0A963Y1H3-F1
#
_entry.id   AF-A0A963Y1H3-F1
#
_cell.length_a   1.000
_cell.length_b   1.000
_cell.length_c   1.000
_cell.angle_alpha   90.00
_cell.angle_beta   90.00
_cell.angle_gamma   90.00
#
_symmetry.space_group_name_H-M   'P 1'
#
loop_
_entity.id
_entity.type
_entity.pdbx_description
1 polymer ?
#
loop_
_entity_poly.entity_id
_entity_poly.type
_entity_poly.pdbx_seq_one_letter_code
_entity_poly.pdbx_strand_id
1 'polypeptide(L)'
;MNFVGEIDREPDRADAAEALRLLRRWAEQADPSEVARLDPAIARLLPGREVSNYPDLSRTYPEDFKSDADYRASMPDLQNGPSSLIVGAKAQIQHVGISNFRLPIRFHTRDGGDVTLETSVTGTVSLIGEKKGINMSR
;
A
#
# COMPACT_ATOMS: atom_id res chain seq x y z
N MET A 1 -36.42 10.17 -1.92
CA MET A 1 -36.69 10.01 -3.36
C MET A 1 -35.92 8.79 -3.81
N ASN A 2 -36.63 7.74 -4.20
CA ASN A 2 -36.07 6.42 -4.50
C ASN A 2 -35.47 6.44 -5.92
N PHE A 3 -34.16 6.23 -6.04
CA PHE A 3 -33.50 5.94 -7.31
C PHE A 3 -33.77 4.47 -7.67
N VAL A 4 -34.86 4.21 -8.36
CA VAL A 4 -35.14 2.90 -8.97
C VAL A 4 -35.54 3.15 -10.41
N GLY A 5 -34.62 2.86 -11.35
CA GLY A 5 -34.95 2.53 -12.74
C GLY A 5 -34.41 3.44 -13.84
N GLU A 6 -33.09 3.42 -14.09
CA GLU A 6 -32.50 3.72 -15.40
C GLU A 6 -31.33 2.77 -15.70
N ILE A 7 -31.49 1.48 -15.40
CA ILE A 7 -30.39 0.50 -15.47
C ILE A 7 -30.20 -0.04 -16.91
N ASP A 8 -31.02 0.36 -17.88
CA ASP A 8 -31.07 -0.29 -19.22
C ASP A 8 -31.03 0.66 -20.42
N ARG A 9 -30.68 1.95 -20.23
CA ARG A 9 -30.39 2.87 -21.33
C ARG A 9 -28.92 3.27 -21.32
N GLU A 10 -28.31 3.34 -22.49
CA GLU A 10 -26.96 3.92 -22.60
C GLU A 10 -27.02 5.37 -22.11
N PRO A 11 -26.12 5.77 -21.19
CA PRO A 11 -26.12 7.11 -20.64
C PRO A 11 -25.92 8.13 -21.76
N ASP A 12 -26.76 9.15 -21.78
CA ASP A 12 -26.66 10.22 -22.75
C ASP A 12 -25.74 11.34 -22.26
N ARG A 13 -25.57 12.37 -23.10
CA ARG A 13 -24.72 13.52 -22.78
C ARG A 13 -25.21 14.31 -21.57
N ALA A 14 -26.53 14.36 -21.34
CA ALA A 14 -27.09 15.06 -20.19
C ALA A 14 -26.75 14.29 -18.92
N ASP A 15 -26.91 12.97 -18.92
CA ASP A 15 -26.55 12.09 -17.80
C ASP A 15 -25.06 12.22 -17.45
N ALA A 16 -24.20 12.21 -18.46
CA ALA A 16 -22.75 12.42 -18.27
C ALA A 16 -22.44 13.81 -17.67
N ALA A 17 -23.16 14.86 -18.10
CA ALA A 17 -22.97 16.20 -17.56
C ALA A 17 -23.44 16.30 -16.10
N GLU A 18 -24.52 15.60 -15.72
CA GLU A 18 -24.99 15.55 -14.34
C GLU A 18 -24.01 14.81 -13.43
N ALA A 19 -23.54 13.63 -13.87
CA ALA A 19 -22.53 12.86 -13.17
C ALA A 19 -21.23 13.69 -12.99
N LEU A 20 -20.80 14.42 -14.02
CA LEU A 20 -19.64 15.30 -13.94
C LEU A 20 -19.83 16.42 -12.89
N ARG A 21 -21.01 17.05 -12.81
CA ARG A 21 -21.29 18.06 -11.77
C ARG A 21 -21.29 17.46 -10.37
N LEU A 22 -21.82 16.25 -10.22
CA LEU A 22 -21.82 15.52 -8.95
C LEU A 22 -20.40 15.21 -8.49
N LEU A 23 -19.58 14.63 -9.37
CA LEU A 23 -18.18 14.30 -9.09
C LEU A 23 -17.36 15.54 -8.74
N ARG A 24 -17.56 16.67 -9.44
CA ARG A 24 -16.89 17.94 -9.12
C ARG A 24 -17.23 18.44 -7.72
N ARG A 25 -18.53 18.53 -7.38
CA ARG A 25 -18.98 19.00 -6.06
C ARG A 25 -18.48 18.11 -4.92
N TRP A 26 -18.46 16.79 -5.14
CA TRP A 26 -17.91 15.86 -4.17
C TRP A 26 -16.39 16.03 -4.00
N ALA A 27 -15.65 16.09 -5.12
CA ALA A 27 -14.20 16.22 -5.09
C ALA A 27 -13.71 17.55 -4.49
N GLU A 28 -14.51 18.62 -4.54
CA GLU A 28 -14.20 19.90 -3.87
C GLU A 28 -14.15 19.78 -2.34
N GLN A 29 -14.89 18.83 -1.76
CA GLN A 29 -15.03 18.64 -0.32
C GLN A 29 -14.29 17.41 0.22
N ALA A 30 -14.00 16.44 -0.66
CA ALA A 30 -13.38 15.17 -0.30
C ALA A 30 -11.88 15.32 0.00
N ASP A 31 -11.38 14.46 0.91
CA ASP A 31 -9.94 14.37 1.15
C ASP A 31 -9.23 13.81 -0.11
N PRO A 32 -8.00 14.27 -0.44
CA PRO A 32 -7.27 13.76 -1.60
C PRO A 32 -7.11 12.23 -1.63
N SER A 33 -7.02 11.58 -0.46
CA SER A 33 -6.95 10.12 -0.35
C SER A 33 -8.27 9.43 -0.68
N GLU A 34 -9.42 10.06 -0.43
CA GLU A 34 -10.74 9.55 -0.79
C GLU A 34 -10.96 9.65 -2.31
N VAL A 35 -10.55 10.77 -2.92
CA VAL A 35 -10.57 10.94 -4.38
C VAL A 35 -9.70 9.88 -5.06
N ALA A 36 -8.49 9.63 -4.54
CA ALA A 36 -7.58 8.62 -5.08
C ALA A 36 -8.11 7.17 -4.95
N ARG A 37 -8.96 6.89 -3.95
CA ARG A 37 -9.60 5.57 -3.79
C ARG A 37 -10.69 5.30 -4.80
N LEU A 38 -11.41 6.33 -5.26
CA LEU A 38 -12.45 6.18 -6.28
C LEU A 38 -11.83 6.10 -7.68
N ASP A 39 -11.17 7.17 -8.10
CA ASP A 39 -10.34 7.21 -9.31
C ASP A 39 -9.44 8.46 -9.26
N PRO A 40 -8.10 8.33 -9.32
CA PRO A 40 -7.19 9.48 -9.32
C PRO A 40 -7.45 10.49 -10.44
N ALA A 41 -8.09 10.09 -11.55
CA ALA A 41 -8.48 10.97 -12.63
C ALA A 41 -9.52 12.02 -12.22
N ILE A 42 -10.33 11.75 -11.18
CA ILE A 42 -11.35 12.69 -10.68
C ILE A 42 -10.73 13.97 -10.14
N ALA A 43 -9.51 13.91 -9.58
CA ALA A 43 -8.78 15.09 -9.11
C ALA A 43 -8.53 16.12 -10.22
N ARG A 44 -8.54 15.70 -11.49
CA ARG A 44 -8.39 16.56 -12.67
C ARG A 44 -9.64 17.37 -13.00
N LEU A 45 -10.79 17.05 -12.40
CA LEU A 45 -12.06 17.73 -12.65
C LEU A 45 -12.19 19.07 -11.91
N LEU A 46 -11.28 19.34 -10.95
CA LEU A 46 -11.28 20.52 -10.09
C LEU A 46 -10.54 21.72 -10.71
N PRO A 47 -11.06 22.95 -10.54
CA PRO A 47 -10.39 24.16 -11.01
C PRO A 47 -9.02 24.34 -10.32
N GLY A 48 -8.00 24.72 -11.10
CA GLY A 48 -6.61 24.85 -10.61
C GLY A 48 -5.80 23.56 -10.55
N ARG A 49 -6.38 22.42 -10.98
CA ARG A 49 -5.70 21.13 -11.20
C ARG A 49 -5.59 20.79 -12.70
N GLU A 50 -5.86 21.75 -13.56
CA GLU A 50 -5.71 21.63 -15.01
C GLU A 50 -4.22 21.54 -15.33
N VAL A 51 -3.79 20.39 -15.85
CA VAL A 51 -2.41 20.03 -16.24
C VAL A 51 -1.50 19.54 -15.10
N SER A 52 -1.50 18.24 -14.87
CA SER A 52 -0.46 17.36 -15.44
C SER A 52 -0.94 15.91 -15.31
N ASN A 53 -0.31 14.98 -16.01
CA ASN A 53 -0.34 13.58 -15.60
C ASN A 53 -0.02 13.48 -14.09
N TYR A 54 -0.28 12.32 -13.47
CA TYR A 54 0.32 11.98 -12.18
C TYR A 54 1.71 12.62 -12.10
N PRO A 55 2.05 13.45 -11.09
CA PRO A 55 3.21 14.34 -11.16
C PRO A 55 4.38 13.53 -11.69
N ASP A 56 5.06 14.02 -12.74
CA ASP A 56 6.18 13.31 -13.32
C ASP A 56 7.20 13.12 -12.19
N LEU A 57 7.19 11.91 -11.62
CA LEU A 57 8.04 11.59 -10.50
C LEU A 57 9.46 11.62 -11.05
N SER A 58 10.31 12.44 -10.43
CA SER A 58 11.73 12.44 -10.76
C SER A 58 12.24 11.00 -10.69
N ARG A 59 12.79 10.52 -11.81
CA ARG A 59 13.54 9.26 -11.86
C ARG A 59 15.02 9.46 -11.50
N THR A 60 15.42 10.71 -11.31
CA THR A 60 16.76 11.09 -10.86
C THR A 60 16.78 11.02 -9.34
N TYR A 61 17.53 10.06 -8.82
CA TYR A 61 17.86 9.96 -7.41
C TYR A 61 19.09 10.82 -7.11
N PRO A 62 19.10 11.61 -6.03
CA PRO A 62 20.30 12.37 -5.65
C PRO A 62 21.43 11.39 -5.28
N GLU A 63 22.55 11.44 -5.99
CA GLU A 63 23.66 10.48 -5.76
C GLU A 63 24.30 10.64 -4.38
N ASP A 64 24.31 11.86 -3.85
CA ASP A 64 24.88 12.18 -2.54
C ASP A 64 23.87 12.06 -1.38
N PHE A 65 22.70 11.46 -1.63
CA PHE A 65 21.67 11.32 -0.60
C PHE A 65 22.18 10.47 0.57
N LYS A 66 22.12 11.04 1.78
CA LYS A 66 22.42 10.33 3.03
C LYS A 66 21.23 10.47 3.97
N SER A 67 20.78 9.32 4.48
CA SER A 67 19.71 9.25 5.48
C SER A 67 20.25 9.72 6.83
N ASP A 68 20.19 11.03 7.07
CA ASP A 68 20.59 11.65 8.33
C ASP A 68 19.53 11.45 9.44
N ALA A 69 19.81 11.93 10.64
CA ALA A 69 18.93 11.75 11.79
C ALA A 69 17.58 12.45 11.59
N ASP A 70 17.58 13.65 11.02
CA ASP A 70 16.37 14.46 10.82
C ASP A 70 15.46 13.85 9.76
N TYR A 71 16.03 13.39 8.65
CA TYR A 71 15.32 12.65 7.62
C TYR A 71 14.71 11.36 8.18
N ARG A 72 15.47 10.58 8.95
CA ARG A 72 14.96 9.36 9.60
C ARG A 72 13.83 9.66 10.59
N ALA A 73 13.92 10.77 11.32
CA ALA A 73 12.88 11.21 12.24
C ALA A 73 11.60 11.66 11.51
N SER A 74 11.72 12.14 10.28
CA SER A 74 10.57 12.52 9.43
C SER A 74 9.81 11.32 8.83
N MET A 75 10.40 10.12 8.83
CA MET A 75 9.79 8.94 8.21
C MET A 75 8.57 8.45 8.99
N PRO A 76 7.45 8.13 8.33
CA PRO A 76 6.30 7.54 9.00
C PRO A 76 6.60 6.11 9.46
N ASP A 77 6.20 5.76 10.68
CA ASP A 77 6.20 4.37 11.14
C ASP A 77 5.03 3.61 10.49
N LEU A 78 5.31 2.97 9.35
CA LEU A 78 4.32 2.21 8.61
C LEU A 78 3.93 0.87 9.27
N GLN A 79 4.73 0.36 10.21
CA GLN A 79 4.45 -0.91 10.89
C GLN A 79 3.55 -0.72 12.10
N ASN A 80 3.83 0.31 12.91
CA ASN A 80 3.08 0.62 14.14
C ASN A 80 2.09 1.80 13.97
N GLY A 81 1.93 2.30 12.74
CA GLY A 81 0.91 3.31 12.42
C GLY A 81 -0.52 2.84 12.73
N PRO A 82 -1.48 3.78 12.82
CA PRO A 82 -2.85 3.47 13.19
C PRO A 82 -3.50 2.51 12.19
N SER A 83 -4.41 1.65 12.67
CA SER A 83 -5.11 0.65 11.85
C SER A 83 -5.98 1.28 10.74
N SER A 84 -6.26 2.58 10.80
CA SER A 84 -6.90 3.37 9.74
C SER A 84 -6.11 3.42 8.43
N LEU A 85 -4.80 3.13 8.46
CA LEU A 85 -3.93 3.04 7.28
C LEU A 85 -3.94 1.66 6.60
N ILE A 86 -4.70 0.70 7.13
CA ILE A 86 -4.89 -0.63 6.53
C ILE A 86 -6.01 -0.51 5.50
N VAL A 87 -5.67 -0.74 4.23
CA VAL A 87 -6.64 -0.74 3.11
C VAL A 87 -7.10 -2.18 2.87
N GLY A 88 -8.42 -2.39 2.75
CA GLY A 88 -9.02 -3.71 2.55
C GLY A 88 -9.59 -4.35 3.81
N ALA A 89 -9.96 -5.62 3.73
CA ALA A 89 -10.55 -6.36 4.86
C ALA A 89 -9.48 -6.71 5.91
N LYS A 90 -9.82 -6.54 7.19
CA LYS A 90 -8.97 -6.92 8.33
C LYS A 90 -8.96 -8.44 8.49
N ALA A 91 -8.08 -9.12 7.76
CA ALA A 91 -7.91 -10.57 7.80
C ALA A 91 -6.65 -10.97 8.57
N GLN A 92 -6.71 -12.11 9.25
CA GLN A 92 -5.54 -12.71 9.87
C GLN A 92 -4.66 -13.38 8.80
N ILE A 93 -3.35 -13.12 8.84
CA ILE A 93 -2.38 -13.84 8.02
C ILE A 93 -1.72 -14.89 8.92
N GLN A 94 -1.94 -16.16 8.61
CA GLN A 94 -1.45 -17.27 9.45
C GLN A 94 0.08 -17.38 9.44
N HIS A 95 0.69 -17.16 8.27
CA HIS A 95 2.13 -17.29 8.06
C HIS A 95 2.65 -16.13 7.20
N VAL A 96 3.47 -15.27 7.81
CA VAL A 96 4.24 -14.23 7.12
C VAL A 96 5.67 -14.24 7.64
N GLY A 97 6.65 -14.10 6.74
CA GLY A 97 8.07 -14.20 7.08
C GLY A 97 8.96 -14.38 5.85
N ILE A 98 10.13 -14.98 6.05
CA ILE A 98 11.12 -15.25 5.01
C ILE A 98 11.23 -16.76 4.82
N SER A 99 11.28 -17.20 3.57
CA SER A 99 11.51 -18.58 3.19
C SER A 99 12.77 -18.73 2.34
N ASN A 100 13.28 -19.95 2.32
CA ASN A 100 14.42 -20.34 1.49
C ASN A 100 15.71 -19.51 1.72
N PHE A 101 15.93 -19.06 2.95
CA PHE A 101 17.18 -18.41 3.33
C PHE A 101 18.25 -19.47 3.56
N ARG A 102 19.35 -19.43 2.80
CA ARG A 102 20.40 -20.45 2.86
C ARG A 102 21.49 -20.04 3.83
N LEU A 103 21.71 -20.86 4.85
CA LEU A 103 22.72 -20.64 5.87
C LEU A 103 23.63 -21.86 6.03
N PRO A 104 24.94 -21.66 6.25
CA PRO A 104 25.80 -22.72 6.73
C PRO A 104 25.45 -23.02 8.19
N ILE A 105 24.82 -24.16 8.45
CA ILE A 105 24.44 -24.61 9.79
C ILE A 105 25.29 -25.81 10.18
N ARG A 106 25.77 -25.80 11.43
CA ARG A 106 26.48 -26.93 12.04
C ARG A 106 25.48 -27.86 12.72
N PHE A 107 25.48 -29.12 12.30
CA PHE A 107 24.67 -30.19 12.87
C PHE A 107 25.55 -31.14 13.68
N HIS A 108 25.10 -31.46 14.89
CA HIS A 108 25.72 -32.48 15.71
C HIS A 108 25.22 -33.87 15.26
N THR A 109 26.14 -34.75 14.88
CA THR A 109 25.81 -36.11 14.46
C THR A 109 25.77 -37.06 15.64
N ARG A 110 25.04 -38.17 15.50
CA ARG A 110 24.89 -39.18 16.57
C ARG A 110 26.22 -39.79 17.02
N ASP A 111 27.18 -39.91 16.11
CA ASP A 111 28.49 -40.54 16.35
C ASP A 111 29.53 -39.54 16.93
N GLY A 112 29.08 -38.35 17.35
CA GLY A 112 29.88 -37.38 18.11
C GLY A 112 30.65 -36.36 17.27
N GLY A 113 30.49 -36.37 15.94
CA GLY A 113 31.10 -35.38 15.05
C GLY A 113 30.15 -34.23 14.68
N ASP A 114 30.69 -33.06 14.38
CA ASP A 114 29.93 -31.93 13.82
C ASP A 114 30.10 -31.85 12.30
N VAL A 115 29.02 -31.65 11.56
CA VAL A 115 29.04 -31.42 10.10
C VAL A 115 28.40 -30.07 9.76
N THR A 116 28.99 -29.31 8.85
CA THR A 116 28.39 -28.06 8.35
C THR A 116 27.70 -28.32 7.03
N LEU A 117 26.41 -28.00 6.93
CA LEU A 117 25.60 -28.15 5.71
C LEU A 117 24.98 -26.82 5.31
N GLU A 118 24.90 -26.56 4.02
CA GLU A 118 24.03 -25.50 3.50
C GLU A 118 22.57 -25.89 3.75
N THR A 119 21.89 -25.10 4.58
CA THR A 119 20.53 -25.40 5.04
C THR A 119 19.58 -24.31 4.59
N SER A 120 18.46 -24.70 3.99
CA SER A 120 17.35 -23.81 3.68
C SER A 120 16.50 -23.61 4.94
N VAL A 121 16.35 -22.37 5.39
CA VAL A 121 15.60 -21.97 6.57
C VAL A 121 14.35 -21.21 6.16
N THR A 122 13.22 -21.52 6.79
CA THR A 122 11.97 -20.76 6.68
C THR A 122 11.51 -20.34 8.07
N GLY A 123 11.42 -19.03 8.31
CA GLY A 123 10.95 -18.45 9.56
C GLY A 123 9.66 -17.67 9.33
N THR A 124 8.59 -17.97 10.08
CA THR A 124 7.29 -17.31 9.92
C THR A 124 6.64 -17.01 11.27
N VAL A 125 5.75 -16.01 11.27
CA VAL A 125 4.87 -15.65 12.39
C VAL A 125 3.45 -15.40 11.88
N SER A 126 2.48 -15.40 12.78
CA SER A 126 1.12 -14.95 12.48
C SER A 126 0.98 -13.43 12.63
N LEU A 127 0.19 -12.82 11.75
CA LEU A 127 -0.16 -11.39 11.79
C LEU A 127 -1.66 -11.25 12.00
N ILE A 128 -2.04 -10.59 13.10
CA ILE A 128 -3.44 -10.25 13.38
C ILE A 128 -3.93 -9.13 12.45
N GLY A 129 -5.22 -9.12 12.10
CA GLY A 129 -5.77 -8.21 11.08
C GLY A 129 -5.75 -6.71 11.41
N GLU A 130 -5.40 -6.34 12.64
CA GLU A 130 -5.25 -4.94 13.06
C GLU A 130 -3.81 -4.42 12.92
N LYS A 131 -2.86 -5.29 12.57
CA LYS A 131 -1.47 -4.92 12.35
C LYS A 131 -1.15 -4.89 10.87
N LYS A 132 -0.41 -3.85 10.45
CA LYS A 132 -0.11 -3.62 9.03
C LYS A 132 1.01 -4.52 8.49
N GLY A 133 1.94 -4.96 9.33
CA GLY A 133 3.06 -5.80 8.87
C GLY A 133 3.92 -6.35 10.00
N ILE A 134 5.03 -6.98 9.61
CA ILE A 134 6.06 -7.53 10.50
C ILE A 134 7.42 -6.90 10.20
N ASN A 135 8.34 -7.00 11.15
CA ASN A 135 9.74 -6.72 10.90
C ASN A 135 10.42 -7.98 10.34
N MET A 136 10.76 -7.97 9.05
CA MET A 136 11.37 -9.12 8.37
C MET A 136 12.88 -9.26 8.65
N SER A 137 13.56 -8.24 9.16
CA SER A 137 15.01 -8.29 9.40
C SER A 137 15.39 -8.87 10.76
N ARG A 138 14.40 -9.26 11.56
CA ARG A 138 14.58 -9.88 12.88
C ARG A 138 14.50 -11.39 12.75
#